data_AF-A0A517TR04-F1
#
_entry.id   AF-A0A517TR04-F1
#
_cell.length_a   1.000
_cell.length_b   1.000
_cell.length_c   1.000
_cell.angle_alpha   90.00
_cell.angle_beta   90.00
_cell.angle_gamma   90.00
#
_symmetry.space_group_name_H-M   'P 1'
#
loop_
_entity.id
_entity.type
_entity.pdbx_description
1 polymer ?
#
loop_
_entity_poly.entity_id
_entity_poly.type
_entity_poly.pdbx_seq_one_letter_code
_entity_poly.pdbx_strand_id
1 'polypeptide(L)'
;MNVRGRVHNDSRDFMNGYPANPKHHATRRAVTLAEVLIAMGILMIGLLGVAAIFPVGGHYMQTGDIADRGGAIAQAALDDAIVRGYLDPESWVVHDINDVSIDLSDSPATLDNSIQNGAFMQLSDGDTGTNNSRLGLRQASVGQTGEMMNSSMMGSTLRSAAFGDAFVIDPIGLAGALDDDQLGSYTNIVGDPESSFPTRHFPGFIGPFEFANSQWNPWHSVGAYWPVRRVTPVHSAGVLNSPSFKLQEPLAREFFSAADDLAQHFPVSGDDPVRQRWQNWTPGTGDYFASSRQSQGDYSWIISVAPSSSTARDALVTRPDAYPVEVSVVVFHKRTAARGLQATAEAERLVTARVATAGPSGGELLLTRRPSVAEGGVDPEPSPFEDLRAGQYVMVVGPHPLSTNTRPQLAVRWCRVLNIEDTGQPTLPGGQPTLDRDKQILVALRGPDWPWQQANNLELGGNPGEPPLGTRLSNDLRVAILPGAVAVHTKTMRLESGSEWSID
;
A
#
# COMPACT_ATOMS: atom_id res chain seq x y z
N MET A 1 19.14 42.03 17.94
CA MET A 1 20.05 42.52 16.89
C MET A 1 19.82 44.02 16.75
N ASN A 2 20.87 44.82 16.87
CA ASN A 2 20.84 46.23 17.23
C ASN A 2 20.21 47.15 16.16
N VAL A 3 19.31 48.01 16.63
CA VAL A 3 18.86 49.24 15.98
C VAL A 3 19.88 50.35 16.27
N ARG A 4 20.45 50.95 15.22
CA ARG A 4 21.19 52.23 15.18
C ARG A 4 21.42 52.50 13.68
N GLY A 5 20.81 53.50 13.03
CA GLY A 5 20.80 54.91 13.38
C GLY A 5 22.06 55.57 12.82
N ARG A 6 21.93 56.49 11.85
CA ARG A 6 22.60 57.81 11.82
C ARG A 6 22.47 58.49 10.46
N VAL A 7 21.92 59.70 10.53
CA VAL A 7 21.91 60.76 9.52
C VAL A 7 23.34 61.24 9.22
N HIS A 8 23.69 61.39 7.95
CA HIS A 8 24.70 62.38 7.56
C HIS A 8 24.37 62.99 6.20
N ASN A 9 23.79 64.19 6.25
CA ASN A 9 23.94 65.20 5.21
C ASN A 9 25.41 65.61 5.20
N ASP A 10 26.10 65.43 4.08
CA ASP A 10 27.35 66.13 3.84
C ASP A 10 27.23 66.93 2.54
N SER A 11 27.02 68.23 2.74
CA SER A 11 27.05 69.26 1.72
C SER A 11 28.51 69.60 1.46
N ARG A 12 29.04 69.16 0.31
CA ARG A 12 30.26 69.74 -0.26
C ARG A 12 30.04 70.10 -1.72
N ASP A 13 29.72 71.38 -1.87
CA ASP A 13 30.11 72.21 -3.00
C ASP A 13 31.60 71.97 -3.32
N PHE A 14 31.86 71.29 -4.44
CA PHE A 14 33.09 71.47 -5.17
C PHE A 14 32.73 71.99 -6.56
N MET A 15 32.93 73.30 -6.70
CA MET A 15 33.07 73.98 -7.98
C MET A 15 34.12 73.26 -8.82
N ASN A 16 33.68 72.67 -9.93
CA ASN A 16 34.52 72.48 -11.09
C ASN A 16 33.70 72.85 -12.33
N GLY A 17 34.05 74.01 -12.90
CA GLY A 17 33.48 74.53 -14.12
C GLY A 17 33.81 73.61 -15.28
N TYR A 18 32.81 72.85 -15.73
CA TYR A 18 32.84 72.22 -17.04
C TYR A 18 32.38 73.24 -18.10
N PRO A 19 33.05 73.31 -19.26
CA PRO A 19 32.64 74.17 -20.36
C PRO A 19 31.22 73.78 -20.81
N ALA A 20 30.38 74.79 -21.04
CA ALA A 20 28.99 74.65 -21.45
C ALA A 20 28.88 73.79 -22.71
N ASN A 21 28.49 72.53 -22.53
CA ASN A 21 28.16 71.62 -23.61
C ASN A 21 26.92 72.19 -24.34
N PRO A 22 26.96 72.42 -25.66
CA PRO A 22 25.81 72.93 -26.41
C PRO A 22 24.58 72.08 -26.11
N LYS A 23 23.50 72.74 -25.66
CA LYS A 23 22.19 72.13 -25.44
C LYS A 23 21.68 71.64 -26.79
N HIS A 24 22.04 70.43 -27.18
CA HIS A 24 21.33 69.72 -28.23
C HIS A 24 19.89 69.59 -27.74
N HIS A 25 18.99 70.35 -28.37
CA HIS A 25 17.56 70.13 -28.23
C HIS A 25 17.31 68.70 -28.72
N ALA A 26 17.26 67.75 -27.79
CA ALA A 26 16.86 66.39 -28.05
C ALA A 26 15.49 66.47 -28.70
N THR A 27 15.46 66.27 -30.02
CA THR A 27 14.24 66.17 -30.80
C THR A 27 13.43 65.05 -30.16
N ARG A 28 12.34 65.44 -29.47
CA ARG A 28 11.41 64.49 -28.88
C ARG A 28 10.82 63.69 -30.02
N ARG A 29 11.36 62.48 -30.26
CA ARG A 29 10.76 61.51 -31.17
C ARG A 29 9.38 61.20 -30.59
N ALA A 30 8.33 61.48 -31.37
CA ALA A 30 6.98 61.09 -30.99
C ALA A 30 6.93 59.56 -30.88
N VAL A 31 6.46 59.05 -29.74
CA VAL A 31 6.19 57.62 -29.54
C VAL A 31 5.16 57.20 -30.57
N THR A 32 5.47 56.19 -31.37
CA THR A 32 4.55 55.76 -32.43
C THR A 32 3.43 54.93 -31.84
N LEU A 33 2.23 54.99 -32.43
CA LEU A 33 1.10 54.16 -32.01
C LEU A 33 1.43 52.66 -32.09
N ALA A 34 2.26 52.26 -33.06
CA ALA A 34 2.77 50.90 -33.18
C ALA A 34 3.62 50.49 -31.96
N GLU A 35 4.47 51.38 -31.45
CA GLU A 35 5.31 51.13 -30.27
C GLU A 35 4.48 50.93 -29.00
N VAL A 36 3.39 51.70 -28.84
CA VAL A 36 2.44 51.53 -27.72
C VAL A 36 1.69 50.20 -27.83
N LEU A 37 1.23 49.84 -29.03
CA LEU A 37 0.54 48.56 -29.25
C LEU A 37 1.45 47.35 -29.00
N ILE A 38 2.71 47.42 -29.44
CA ILE A 38 3.70 46.38 -29.16
C ILE A 38 3.97 46.30 -27.66
N ALA A 39 4.15 47.44 -26.98
CA ALA A 39 4.35 47.47 -25.53
C ALA A 39 3.16 46.88 -24.76
N MET A 40 1.92 47.22 -25.14
CA MET A 40 0.72 46.65 -24.56
C MET A 40 0.60 45.14 -24.85
N GLY A 41 0.95 44.70 -26.06
CA GLY A 41 1.00 43.30 -26.43
C GLY A 41 1.98 42.48 -25.58
N ILE A 42 3.21 42.97 -25.42
CA ILE A 42 4.23 42.34 -24.56
C ILE A 42 3.76 42.30 -23.11
N LEU A 43 3.15 43.37 -22.60
CA LEU A 43 2.61 43.42 -21.25
C LEU A 43 1.49 42.39 -21.04
N MET A 44 0.56 42.26 -21.99
CA MET A 44 -0.51 41.27 -21.91
C MET A 44 0.01 39.84 -21.94
N ILE A 45 0.99 39.53 -22.80
CA ILE A 45 1.64 38.21 -22.84
C ILE A 45 2.37 37.93 -21.51
N GLY A 46 3.06 38.92 -20.95
CA GLY A 46 3.74 38.81 -19.65
C GLY A 46 2.77 38.53 -18.50
N LEU A 47 1.66 39.28 -18.42
CA LEU A 47 0.63 39.05 -17.40
C LEU A 47 -0.07 37.70 -17.57
N LEU A 48 -0.33 37.26 -18.80
CA LEU A 48 -0.92 35.95 -19.07
C LEU A 48 0.03 34.81 -18.67
N GLY A 49 1.33 34.98 -18.89
CA GLY A 49 2.36 34.04 -18.43
C GLY A 49 2.38 33.90 -16.90
N VAL A 50 2.33 35.01 -16.15
CA VAL A 50 2.28 34.98 -14.68
C VAL A 50 0.97 34.36 -14.18
N ALA A 51 -0.17 34.71 -14.81
CA ALA A 51 -1.46 34.14 -14.45
C ALA A 51 -1.52 32.61 -14.66
N ALA A 52 -0.85 32.10 -15.69
CA ALA A 52 -0.78 30.66 -15.96
C ALA A 52 0.07 29.88 -14.93
N ILE A 53 0.99 30.54 -14.21
CA ILE A 53 1.82 29.91 -13.18
C ILE A 53 1.02 29.65 -11.89
N PHE A 54 0.01 30.46 -11.56
CA PHE A 54 -0.70 30.33 -10.28
C PHE A 54 -1.41 28.98 -10.08
N PRO A 55 -2.16 28.43 -11.05
CA PRO A 55 -2.78 27.11 -10.88
C PRO A 55 -1.75 25.99 -10.71
N VAL A 56 -0.63 26.09 -11.43
CA VAL A 56 0.45 25.10 -11.38
C VAL A 56 1.17 25.15 -10.02
N GLY A 57 1.51 26.36 -9.56
CA GLY A 57 2.10 26.56 -8.24
C GLY A 57 1.17 26.09 -7.11
N GLY A 58 -0.14 26.37 -7.22
CA GLY A 58 -1.14 25.88 -6.28
C GLY A 58 -1.21 24.35 -6.23
N HIS A 59 -1.20 23.67 -7.37
CA HIS A 59 -1.14 22.21 -7.43
C HIS A 59 0.11 21.66 -6.74
N TYR A 60 1.30 22.16 -7.09
CA TYR A 60 2.55 21.66 -6.49
C TYR A 60 2.63 21.93 -4.98
N MET A 61 2.11 23.06 -4.52
CA MET A 61 2.03 23.36 -3.10
C MET A 61 1.10 22.37 -2.38
N GLN A 62 -0.08 22.09 -2.94
CA GLN A 62 -1.01 21.09 -2.38
C GLN A 62 -0.39 19.69 -2.35
N THR A 63 0.28 19.27 -3.42
CA THR A 63 0.95 17.95 -3.48
C THR A 63 2.12 17.87 -2.50
N GLY A 64 2.86 18.98 -2.31
CA GLY A 64 3.90 19.11 -1.28
C GLY A 64 3.33 18.95 0.12
N ASP A 65 2.27 19.70 0.44
CA ASP A 65 1.58 19.62 1.73
C ASP A 65 1.05 18.21 2.01
N ILE A 66 0.48 17.53 1.00
CA ILE A 66 -0.02 16.17 1.13
C ILE A 66 1.12 15.20 1.45
N ALA A 67 2.26 15.33 0.76
CA ALA A 67 3.42 14.47 0.97
C ALA A 67 4.08 14.69 2.33
N ASP A 68 4.23 15.95 2.75
CA ASP A 68 4.82 16.32 4.04
C ASP A 68 3.96 15.82 5.21
N ARG A 69 2.63 16.02 5.14
CA ARG A 69 1.69 15.45 6.11
C ARG A 69 1.71 13.93 6.11
N GLY A 70 1.72 13.31 4.92
CA GLY A 70 1.79 11.86 4.79
C GLY A 70 3.01 11.26 5.48
N GLY A 71 4.17 11.91 5.38
CA GLY A 71 5.40 11.48 6.06
C GLY A 71 5.31 11.54 7.58
N ALA A 72 4.75 12.63 8.13
CA ALA A 72 4.54 12.78 9.57
C ALA A 72 3.53 11.75 10.10
N ILE A 73 2.41 11.56 9.38
CA ILE A 73 1.38 10.58 9.71
C ILE A 73 1.96 9.16 9.71
N ALA A 74 2.81 8.81 8.75
CA ALA A 74 3.39 7.47 8.64
C ALA A 74 4.25 7.12 9.86
N GLN A 75 4.98 8.09 10.41
CA GLN A 75 5.77 7.92 11.64
C GLN A 75 4.85 7.79 12.86
N ALA A 76 3.90 8.71 13.02
CA ALA A 76 2.94 8.68 14.13
C ALA A 76 2.11 7.39 14.14
N ALA A 77 1.69 6.90 12.98
CA ALA A 77 0.95 5.65 12.84
C ALA A 77 1.80 4.41 13.18
N LEU A 78 3.11 4.42 12.88
CA LEU A 78 4.00 3.35 13.33
C LEU A 78 4.12 3.34 14.86
N ASP A 79 4.29 4.51 15.47
CA ASP A 79 4.38 4.62 16.93
C ASP A 79 3.06 4.21 17.60
N ASP A 80 1.92 4.61 17.04
CA ASP A 80 0.58 4.20 17.50
C ASP A 80 0.39 2.68 17.38
N ALA A 81 0.82 2.08 16.26
CA ALA A 81 0.76 0.64 16.05
C ALA A 81 1.61 -0.14 17.06
N ILE A 82 2.77 0.40 17.47
CA ILE A 82 3.61 -0.19 18.52
C ILE A 82 2.90 -0.08 19.87
N VAL A 83 2.44 1.12 20.24
CA VAL A 83 1.81 1.39 21.54
C VAL A 83 0.53 0.57 21.73
N ARG A 84 -0.25 0.36 20.67
CA ARG A 84 -1.48 -0.42 20.71
C ARG A 84 -1.29 -1.92 20.52
N GLY A 85 -0.05 -2.38 20.34
CA GLY A 85 0.24 -3.80 20.11
C GLY A 85 -0.28 -4.34 18.78
N TYR A 86 -0.54 -3.49 17.78
CA TYR A 86 -0.98 -3.95 16.45
C TYR A 86 0.09 -4.81 15.77
N LEU A 87 1.35 -4.63 16.15
CA LEU A 87 2.48 -5.39 15.65
C LEU A 87 2.73 -6.71 16.39
N ASP A 88 1.88 -7.09 17.36
CA ASP A 88 1.99 -8.38 18.05
C ASP A 88 1.43 -9.50 17.16
N PRO A 89 2.27 -10.42 16.62
CA PRO A 89 1.81 -11.48 15.74
C PRO A 89 0.88 -12.48 16.41
N GLU A 90 0.87 -12.54 17.74
CA GLU A 90 -0.06 -13.40 18.46
C GLU A 90 -1.49 -12.88 18.43
N SER A 91 -1.65 -11.56 18.28
CA SER A 91 -2.96 -10.93 18.11
C SER A 91 -3.47 -11.01 16.67
N TRP A 92 -2.66 -11.45 15.71
CA TRP A 92 -3.04 -11.43 14.30
C TRP A 92 -3.97 -12.58 13.96
N VAL A 93 -5.07 -12.24 13.31
CA VAL A 93 -5.98 -13.21 12.70
C VAL A 93 -5.89 -13.11 11.19
N VAL A 94 -5.59 -14.27 10.60
CA VAL A 94 -5.72 -14.49 9.17
C VAL A 94 -7.13 -15.04 8.95
N HIS A 95 -7.90 -14.38 8.10
CA HIS A 95 -9.17 -14.91 7.64
C HIS A 95 -8.86 -15.95 6.57
N ASP A 96 -8.66 -17.21 6.96
CA ASP A 96 -8.52 -18.32 6.02
C ASP A 96 -9.76 -19.21 6.11
N ILE A 97 -10.57 -19.19 5.07
CA ILE A 97 -11.84 -19.92 5.02
C ILE A 97 -11.75 -21.21 4.19
N ASN A 98 -10.53 -21.66 3.85
CA ASN A 98 -10.40 -22.95 3.20
C ASN A 98 -10.36 -24.08 4.23
N ASP A 99 -11.42 -24.87 4.20
CA ASP A 99 -11.42 -26.29 4.50
C ASP A 99 -10.50 -26.98 3.51
N VAL A 100 -9.18 -26.82 3.67
CA VAL A 100 -8.33 -27.96 3.39
C VAL A 100 -8.79 -28.97 4.43
N SER A 101 -9.72 -29.84 4.03
CA SER A 101 -9.85 -31.15 4.64
C SER A 101 -8.49 -31.81 4.43
N ILE A 102 -7.52 -31.45 5.26
CA ILE A 102 -6.36 -32.28 5.48
C ILE A 102 -7.04 -33.52 6.00
N ASP A 103 -7.13 -34.54 5.15
CA ASP A 103 -7.72 -35.81 5.50
C ASP A 103 -6.77 -36.42 6.55
N LEU A 104 -6.92 -35.95 7.78
CA LEU A 104 -6.19 -36.39 8.96
C LEU A 104 -6.76 -37.74 9.42
N SER A 105 -7.48 -38.46 8.57
CA SER A 105 -8.10 -39.76 8.86
C SER A 105 -7.08 -40.82 9.31
N ASP A 106 -5.79 -40.61 9.05
CA ASP A 106 -4.69 -41.46 9.53
C ASP A 106 -3.88 -40.87 10.71
N SER A 107 -4.34 -39.77 11.33
CA SER A 107 -3.70 -39.18 12.51
C SER A 107 -4.48 -39.52 13.80
N PRO A 108 -3.95 -40.39 14.69
CA PRO A 108 -4.60 -40.77 15.93
C PRO A 108 -4.35 -39.70 17.00
N ALA A 109 -4.91 -38.51 16.81
CA ALA A 109 -4.96 -37.48 17.84
C ALA A 109 -6.23 -36.65 17.65
N THR A 110 -7.31 -37.13 18.26
CA THR A 110 -8.45 -36.29 18.64
C THR A 110 -7.90 -35.15 19.51
N LEU A 111 -7.77 -33.96 18.91
CA LEU A 111 -7.59 -32.72 19.66
C LEU A 111 -8.84 -32.51 20.50
N ASP A 112 -8.67 -32.69 21.80
CA ASP A 112 -9.66 -32.43 22.84
C ASP A 112 -10.01 -30.93 22.86
N ASN A 113 -11.30 -30.63 23.00
CA ASN A 113 -11.91 -29.30 22.88
C ASN A 113 -11.58 -28.34 24.05
N SER A 114 -10.39 -28.44 24.64
CA SER A 114 -9.95 -27.46 25.64
C SER A 114 -9.35 -26.25 24.93
N ILE A 115 -10.10 -25.15 24.96
CA ILE A 115 -9.70 -23.82 24.48
C ILE A 115 -8.39 -23.41 25.17
N GLN A 116 -7.25 -23.62 24.50
CA GLN A 116 -5.97 -23.02 24.84
C GLN A 116 -5.40 -22.36 23.59
N ASN A 117 -5.39 -21.02 23.56
CA ASN A 117 -4.63 -20.11 22.70
C ASN A 117 -4.16 -20.65 21.34
N GLY A 118 -5.11 -21.03 20.49
CA GLY A 118 -4.84 -21.50 19.14
C GLY A 118 -5.99 -22.27 18.48
N ALA A 119 -7.22 -21.99 18.88
CA ALA A 119 -8.37 -22.78 18.47
C ALA A 119 -8.86 -22.39 17.06
N PHE A 120 -8.95 -23.39 16.18
CA PHE A 120 -9.87 -23.35 15.05
C PHE A 120 -11.29 -23.24 15.60
N MET A 121 -11.98 -22.13 15.33
CA MET A 121 -13.38 -22.03 15.72
C MET A 121 -14.24 -22.86 14.76
N GLN A 122 -14.99 -23.83 15.27
CA GLN A 122 -15.95 -24.56 14.46
C GLN A 122 -17.33 -23.90 14.63
N LEU A 123 -17.74 -23.06 13.67
CA LEU A 123 -19.15 -22.70 13.56
C LEU A 123 -19.89 -23.92 13.00
N SER A 124 -20.49 -24.70 13.89
CA SER A 124 -21.47 -25.71 13.50
C SER A 124 -22.77 -24.98 13.17
N ASP A 125 -23.16 -24.93 11.89
CA ASP A 125 -24.54 -24.60 11.59
C ASP A 125 -25.41 -25.73 12.16
N GLY A 126 -26.41 -25.35 12.95
CA GLY A 126 -27.08 -26.24 13.89
C GLY A 126 -28.08 -27.19 13.25
N ASP A 127 -28.22 -27.20 11.92
CA ASP A 127 -29.29 -27.96 11.29
C ASP A 127 -28.94 -28.44 9.87
N THR A 128 -29.31 -29.68 9.61
CA THR A 128 -29.22 -30.45 8.35
C THR A 128 -27.86 -31.09 8.00
N GLY A 129 -27.85 -32.43 8.04
CA GLY A 129 -26.68 -33.30 7.81
C GLY A 129 -26.15 -33.33 6.36
N THR A 130 -25.81 -32.16 5.82
CA THR A 130 -25.11 -32.01 4.54
C THR A 130 -23.95 -31.04 4.74
N ASN A 131 -22.72 -31.56 4.66
CA ASN A 131 -21.45 -30.85 4.58
C ASN A 131 -21.31 -29.65 5.54
N ASN A 132 -20.88 -29.93 6.77
CA ASN A 132 -20.44 -28.92 7.73
C ASN A 132 -19.21 -28.17 7.20
N SER A 133 -19.39 -27.06 6.49
CA SER A 133 -18.33 -26.12 6.15
C SER A 133 -17.81 -25.47 7.43
N ARG A 134 -16.59 -25.81 7.85
CA ARG A 134 -16.00 -25.34 9.11
C ARG A 134 -15.32 -23.98 8.91
N LEU A 135 -15.84 -22.93 9.52
CA LEU A 135 -15.23 -21.59 9.52
C LEU A 135 -14.06 -21.47 10.51
N GLY A 136 -12.88 -22.00 10.18
CA GLY A 136 -11.72 -21.86 11.06
C GLY A 136 -11.08 -20.48 11.01
N LEU A 137 -11.37 -19.58 11.94
CA LEU A 137 -10.46 -18.47 12.23
C LEU A 137 -9.14 -19.07 12.71
N ARG A 138 -8.04 -18.79 12.00
CA ARG A 138 -6.70 -19.23 12.40
C ARG A 138 -5.99 -18.05 13.05
N GLN A 139 -5.73 -18.16 14.34
CA GLN A 139 -4.73 -17.32 14.99
C GLN A 139 -3.38 -17.63 14.32
N ALA A 140 -2.68 -16.61 13.85
CA ALA A 140 -1.47 -16.78 13.06
C ALA A 140 -0.32 -17.43 13.87
N SER A 141 -0.38 -17.34 15.20
CA SER A 141 0.57 -17.97 16.12
C SER A 141 -0.07 -19.14 16.86
N VAL A 142 0.44 -20.36 16.69
CA VAL A 142 0.19 -21.44 17.64
C VAL A 142 1.45 -22.28 17.76
N GLY A 143 2.10 -22.22 18.92
CA GLY A 143 3.31 -22.97 19.24
C GLY A 143 3.18 -24.49 19.06
N GLN A 144 1.97 -25.06 19.09
CA GLN A 144 1.75 -26.51 18.95
C GLN A 144 1.77 -27.01 17.50
N THR A 145 1.17 -26.30 16.55
CA THR A 145 1.26 -26.66 15.11
C THR A 145 2.66 -26.40 14.55
N GLY A 146 3.33 -25.36 15.05
CA GLY A 146 4.73 -25.07 14.71
C GLY A 146 5.69 -26.20 15.06
N GLU A 147 5.50 -26.85 16.22
CA GLU A 147 6.29 -28.00 16.65
C GLU A 147 5.97 -29.28 15.86
N MET A 148 4.69 -29.55 15.58
CA MET A 148 4.30 -30.72 14.77
C MET A 148 4.80 -30.62 13.32
N MET A 149 4.81 -29.42 12.73
CA MET A 149 5.33 -29.20 11.37
C MET A 149 6.86 -29.18 11.29
N ASN A 150 7.58 -29.02 12.42
CA ASN A 150 9.04 -28.92 12.43
C ASN A 150 9.75 -30.26 12.13
N SER A 151 9.01 -31.38 12.20
CA SER A 151 9.57 -32.74 12.05
C SER A 151 9.63 -33.24 10.61
N SER A 152 9.10 -32.52 9.63
CA SER A 152 9.08 -32.95 8.22
C SER A 152 9.60 -31.85 7.27
N MET A 153 10.33 -32.24 6.23
CA MET A 153 10.75 -31.33 5.15
C MET A 153 9.58 -30.65 4.42
N MET A 154 8.34 -31.15 4.57
CA MET A 154 7.12 -30.51 4.07
C MET A 154 6.68 -29.30 4.91
N GLY A 155 7.23 -29.13 6.12
CA GLY A 155 6.82 -28.10 7.06
C GLY A 155 7.06 -26.67 6.57
N SER A 156 8.15 -26.39 5.85
CA SER A 156 8.46 -25.03 5.41
C SER A 156 7.56 -24.57 4.26
N THR A 157 7.30 -25.43 3.27
CA THR A 157 6.37 -25.15 2.17
C THR A 157 4.94 -25.02 2.67
N LEU A 158 4.49 -25.94 3.53
CA LEU A 158 3.16 -25.88 4.14
C LEU A 158 3.00 -24.63 5.02
N ARG A 159 4.03 -24.25 5.78
CA ARG A 159 4.00 -23.03 6.60
C ARG A 159 3.92 -21.77 5.73
N SER A 160 4.72 -21.69 4.67
CA SER A 160 4.70 -20.57 3.73
C SER A 160 3.35 -20.45 3.01
N ALA A 161 2.77 -21.59 2.61
CA ALA A 161 1.46 -21.62 1.99
C ALA A 161 0.33 -21.26 2.98
N ALA A 162 0.36 -21.79 4.19
CA ALA A 162 -0.70 -21.61 5.19
C ALA A 162 -0.67 -20.24 5.86
N PHE A 163 0.50 -19.76 6.28
CA PHE A 163 0.63 -18.51 7.02
C PHE A 163 1.04 -17.33 6.14
N GLY A 164 1.58 -17.58 4.94
CA GLY A 164 2.17 -16.54 4.10
C GLY A 164 3.63 -16.25 4.46
N ASP A 165 4.27 -15.41 3.63
CA ASP A 165 5.63 -14.94 3.84
C ASP A 165 5.69 -13.46 4.22
N ALA A 166 4.65 -12.69 3.94
CA ALA A 166 4.51 -11.31 4.37
C ALA A 166 3.07 -11.04 4.81
N PHE A 167 2.90 -10.06 5.68
CA PHE A 167 1.61 -9.73 6.28
C PHE A 167 1.27 -8.27 6.04
N VAL A 168 -0.01 -7.99 5.82
CA VAL A 168 -0.54 -6.63 5.70
C VAL A 168 -1.69 -6.46 6.68
N ILE A 169 -1.50 -5.58 7.64
CA ILE A 169 -2.49 -5.19 8.64
C ILE A 169 -3.38 -4.12 7.99
N ASP A 170 -4.59 -4.51 7.61
CA ASP A 170 -5.53 -3.65 6.90
C ASP A 170 -7.01 -3.98 7.18
N PRO A 171 -7.52 -3.59 8.36
CA PRO A 171 -8.90 -3.86 8.72
C PRO A 171 -9.91 -3.03 7.92
N ILE A 172 -9.53 -1.86 7.39
CA ILE A 172 -10.41 -1.05 6.53
C ILE A 172 -10.69 -1.80 5.22
N GLY A 173 -9.65 -2.27 4.53
CA GLY A 173 -9.82 -2.99 3.28
C GLY A 173 -10.52 -4.34 3.47
N LEU A 174 -10.24 -5.04 4.58
CA LEU A 174 -10.97 -6.26 4.93
C LEU A 174 -12.47 -5.97 5.19
N ALA A 175 -12.78 -4.97 6.00
CA ALA A 175 -14.16 -4.62 6.31
C ALA A 175 -14.90 -4.19 5.04
N GLY A 176 -14.27 -3.40 4.17
CA GLY A 176 -14.81 -3.04 2.86
C GLY A 176 -15.08 -4.25 1.96
N ALA A 177 -14.15 -5.20 1.89
CA ALA A 177 -14.32 -6.44 1.12
C ALA A 177 -15.49 -7.30 1.62
N LEU A 178 -15.77 -7.25 2.93
CA LEU A 178 -16.88 -7.96 3.58
C LEU A 178 -18.19 -7.16 3.61
N ASP A 179 -18.15 -5.86 3.29
CA ASP A 179 -19.30 -4.97 3.20
C ASP A 179 -20.04 -5.17 1.88
N ASP A 180 -20.69 -6.32 1.76
CA ASP A 180 -21.69 -6.56 0.73
C ASP A 180 -23.08 -6.51 1.38
N ASP A 181 -24.01 -5.72 0.86
CA ASP A 181 -25.35 -5.52 1.43
C ASP A 181 -26.15 -6.83 1.60
N GLN A 182 -25.74 -7.90 0.92
CA GLN A 182 -26.34 -9.22 1.08
C GLN A 182 -25.76 -9.96 2.29
N LEU A 183 -26.58 -10.30 3.28
CA LEU A 183 -26.19 -11.21 4.38
C LEU A 183 -25.63 -12.55 3.87
N GLY A 184 -26.04 -12.97 2.67
CA GLY A 184 -25.55 -14.19 2.01
C GLY A 184 -24.10 -14.11 1.51
N SER A 185 -23.52 -12.92 1.40
CA SER A 185 -22.15 -12.77 0.86
C SER A 185 -21.10 -13.18 1.86
N TYR A 186 -21.34 -13.00 3.17
CA TYR A 186 -20.48 -13.60 4.19
C TYR A 186 -20.49 -15.13 4.05
N THR A 187 -21.67 -15.76 3.97
CA THR A 187 -21.77 -17.21 3.78
C THR A 187 -21.18 -17.70 2.45
N ASN A 188 -21.23 -16.90 1.38
CA ASN A 188 -20.62 -17.24 0.08
C ASN A 188 -19.09 -17.11 0.11
N ILE A 189 -18.57 -16.06 0.75
CA ILE A 189 -17.12 -15.88 1.02
C ILE A 189 -16.59 -17.04 1.85
N VAL A 190 -17.45 -17.61 2.69
CA VAL A 190 -17.15 -18.78 3.51
C VAL A 190 -17.26 -20.10 2.75
N GLY A 191 -18.16 -20.19 1.77
CA GLY A 191 -18.38 -21.40 0.99
C GLY A 191 -17.42 -21.57 -0.19
N ASP A 192 -16.86 -20.49 -0.74
CA ASP A 192 -16.03 -20.51 -1.95
C ASP A 192 -14.60 -19.94 -1.70
N PRO A 193 -13.56 -20.80 -1.70
CA PRO A 193 -12.16 -20.44 -1.62
C PRO A 193 -11.73 -19.30 -2.54
N GLU A 194 -12.14 -19.36 -3.81
CA GLU A 194 -11.61 -18.48 -4.84
C GLU A 194 -12.24 -17.09 -4.75
N SER A 195 -13.53 -17.03 -4.42
CA SER A 195 -14.23 -15.77 -4.19
C SER A 195 -13.63 -14.95 -3.04
N SER A 196 -13.08 -15.62 -2.04
CA SER A 196 -12.61 -14.99 -0.82
C SER A 196 -11.23 -14.33 -0.92
N PHE A 197 -10.47 -14.53 -2.02
CA PHE A 197 -9.11 -14.02 -2.14
C PHE A 197 -8.95 -12.52 -1.81
N PRO A 198 -9.87 -11.62 -2.21
CA PRO A 198 -9.78 -10.20 -1.83
C PRO A 198 -9.74 -9.94 -0.32
N THR A 199 -10.35 -10.82 0.48
CA THR A 199 -10.35 -10.71 1.95
C THR A 199 -9.06 -11.27 2.58
N ARG A 200 -8.46 -12.32 1.98
CA ARG A 200 -7.33 -13.06 2.58
C ARG A 200 -5.96 -12.56 2.14
N HIS A 201 -5.91 -11.95 0.97
CA HIS A 201 -4.68 -11.58 0.31
C HIS A 201 -4.58 -10.07 0.14
N PHE A 202 -3.34 -9.59 0.06
CA PHE A 202 -3.08 -8.19 -0.22
C PHE A 202 -2.01 -8.02 -1.31
N PRO A 203 -2.29 -7.33 -2.42
CA PRO A 203 -3.59 -6.76 -2.76
C PRO A 203 -4.63 -7.86 -2.97
N GLY A 204 -5.90 -7.50 -2.83
CA GLY A 204 -7.01 -8.36 -3.21
C GLY A 204 -7.03 -8.57 -4.73
N PHE A 205 -7.30 -9.79 -5.18
CA PHE A 205 -7.38 -10.11 -6.60
C PHE A 205 -8.36 -11.28 -6.78
N ILE A 206 -8.83 -11.46 -8.02
CA ILE A 206 -9.74 -12.56 -8.39
C ILE A 206 -9.08 -13.39 -9.50
N GLY A 207 -9.26 -14.71 -9.42
CA GLY A 207 -8.76 -15.67 -10.40
C GLY A 207 -7.36 -16.22 -10.10
N PRO A 208 -6.94 -17.28 -10.79
CA PRO A 208 -5.66 -17.95 -10.58
C PRO A 208 -4.47 -17.00 -10.77
N PHE A 209 -3.42 -17.24 -9.98
CA PHE A 209 -2.12 -16.68 -10.26
C PHE A 209 -1.39 -17.51 -11.29
N GLU A 210 -1.07 -16.88 -12.42
CA GLU A 210 -0.09 -17.42 -13.34
C GLU A 210 1.29 -16.98 -12.88
N PHE A 211 2.07 -17.92 -12.33
CA PHE A 211 3.50 -17.75 -12.12
C PHE A 211 4.23 -18.48 -13.25
N ALA A 212 5.09 -17.78 -13.97
CA ALA A 212 5.86 -18.39 -15.05
C ALA A 212 7.12 -19.10 -14.51
N ASN A 213 7.60 -18.71 -13.33
CA ASN A 213 8.84 -19.20 -12.76
C ASN A 213 8.61 -20.20 -11.62
N SER A 214 9.32 -21.34 -11.66
CA SER A 214 9.34 -22.35 -10.61
C SER A 214 9.83 -21.86 -9.25
N GLN A 215 10.46 -20.69 -9.17
CA GLN A 215 10.84 -20.09 -7.88
C GLN A 215 9.64 -19.59 -7.07
N TRP A 216 8.47 -19.49 -7.70
CA TRP A 216 7.21 -19.29 -7.00
C TRP A 216 6.61 -20.59 -6.43
N ASN A 217 7.16 -21.78 -6.79
CA ASN A 217 6.66 -23.08 -6.32
C ASN A 217 6.48 -23.20 -4.79
N PRO A 218 7.30 -22.59 -3.93
CA PRO A 218 7.07 -22.63 -2.49
C PRO A 218 5.69 -22.12 -2.05
N TRP A 219 5.10 -21.24 -2.86
CA TRP A 219 3.81 -20.61 -2.61
C TRP A 219 2.73 -21.10 -3.59
N HIS A 220 2.90 -22.29 -4.19
CA HIS A 220 1.95 -22.85 -5.17
C HIS A 220 1.31 -24.17 -4.71
N SER A 221 1.84 -24.84 -3.68
CA SER A 221 1.60 -26.27 -3.52
C SER A 221 0.24 -26.69 -2.95
N VAL A 222 -0.61 -25.77 -2.43
CA VAL A 222 -1.88 -26.15 -1.76
C VAL A 222 -2.99 -25.06 -1.86
N GLY A 223 -3.36 -24.63 -3.07
CA GLY A 223 -4.52 -23.71 -3.25
C GLY A 223 -4.36 -22.30 -2.66
N ALA A 224 -3.17 -21.96 -2.15
CA ALA A 224 -2.81 -20.65 -1.63
C ALA A 224 -1.90 -19.98 -2.67
N TYR A 225 -2.43 -19.02 -3.41
CA TYR A 225 -1.80 -18.54 -4.65
C TYR A 225 -1.00 -17.24 -4.48
N TRP A 226 -0.95 -16.64 -3.29
CA TRP A 226 -0.28 -15.37 -3.06
C TRP A 226 0.35 -15.27 -1.66
N PRO A 227 1.65 -14.94 -1.55
CA PRO A 227 2.37 -15.05 -0.30
C PRO A 227 2.20 -13.85 0.65
N VAL A 228 1.50 -12.80 0.23
CA VAL A 228 1.20 -11.65 1.09
C VAL A 228 -0.22 -11.80 1.64
N ARG A 229 -0.33 -11.98 2.95
CA ARG A 229 -1.59 -12.21 3.65
C ARG A 229 -2.12 -10.95 4.28
N ARG A 230 -3.43 -10.74 4.20
CA ARG A 230 -4.10 -9.70 4.98
C ARG A 230 -4.37 -10.26 6.38
N VAL A 231 -4.10 -9.45 7.39
CA VAL A 231 -4.38 -9.77 8.80
C VAL A 231 -5.13 -8.63 9.48
N THR A 232 -5.86 -8.97 10.51
CA THR A 232 -6.51 -8.03 11.41
C THR A 232 -6.01 -8.28 12.83
N PRO A 233 -5.56 -7.25 13.57
CA PRO A 233 -5.19 -7.43 14.96
C PRO A 233 -6.47 -7.54 15.79
N VAL A 234 -6.50 -8.52 16.69
CA VAL A 234 -7.64 -8.76 17.56
C VAL A 234 -7.42 -8.02 18.86
N HIS A 235 -8.33 -7.11 19.19
CA HIS A 235 -8.31 -6.43 20.50
C HIS A 235 -9.34 -7.02 21.47
N SER A 236 -10.22 -7.90 21.00
CA SER A 236 -11.00 -8.77 21.89
C SER A 236 -11.57 -9.95 21.10
N ALA A 237 -11.53 -11.14 21.70
CA ALA A 237 -12.09 -12.36 21.10
C ALA A 237 -13.59 -12.24 20.74
N GLY A 238 -14.33 -11.33 21.39
CA GLY A 238 -15.74 -11.07 21.11
C GLY A 238 -16.02 -10.44 19.74
N VAL A 239 -15.06 -9.69 19.20
CA VAL A 239 -15.19 -8.97 17.91
C VAL A 239 -15.15 -9.94 16.72
N LEU A 240 -14.40 -11.03 16.83
CA LEU A 240 -14.32 -12.09 15.83
C LEU A 240 -15.58 -12.97 15.75
N ASN A 241 -16.30 -13.11 16.87
CA ASN A 241 -17.42 -14.02 16.99
C ASN A 241 -18.75 -13.40 16.57
N SER A 242 -18.74 -12.11 16.23
CA SER A 242 -19.96 -11.42 15.85
C SER A 242 -20.11 -11.41 14.31
N PRO A 243 -21.25 -11.87 13.76
CA PRO A 243 -21.60 -11.62 12.35
C PRO A 243 -21.65 -10.11 12.02
N SER A 244 -21.53 -9.26 13.03
CA SER A 244 -21.34 -7.82 12.93
C SER A 244 -19.94 -7.36 12.50
N PHE A 245 -19.13 -8.19 11.80
CA PHE A 245 -17.86 -7.69 11.25
C PHE A 245 -18.06 -6.44 10.37
N LYS A 246 -19.21 -6.31 9.71
CA LYS A 246 -19.62 -5.08 8.99
C LYS A 246 -19.70 -3.85 9.91
N LEU A 247 -20.09 -4.01 11.18
CA LEU A 247 -20.08 -2.92 12.17
C LEU A 247 -18.66 -2.50 12.57
N GLN A 248 -17.64 -3.23 12.15
CA GLN A 248 -16.24 -2.85 12.39
C GLN A 248 -15.73 -1.86 11.35
N GLU A 249 -16.38 -1.62 10.20
CA GLU A 249 -15.87 -0.62 9.24
C GLU A 249 -15.75 0.78 9.88
N PRO A 250 -16.75 1.32 10.60
CA PRO A 250 -16.61 2.59 11.30
C PRO A 250 -15.47 2.58 12.33
N LEU A 251 -15.30 1.47 13.05
CA LEU A 251 -14.27 1.31 14.07
C LEU A 251 -12.86 1.19 13.46
N ALA A 252 -12.72 0.42 12.37
CA ALA A 252 -11.50 0.28 11.60
C ALA A 252 -11.10 1.62 10.98
N ARG A 253 -12.07 2.39 10.46
CA ARG A 253 -11.84 3.76 9.99
C ARG A 253 -11.39 4.67 11.12
N GLU A 254 -11.96 4.55 12.32
CA GLU A 254 -11.52 5.34 13.47
C GLU A 254 -10.06 5.00 13.85
N PHE A 255 -9.72 3.72 13.95
CA PHE A 255 -8.39 3.28 14.37
C PHE A 255 -7.29 3.41 13.32
N PHE A 256 -7.63 3.33 12.03
CA PHE A 256 -6.69 3.39 10.92
C PHE A 256 -6.85 4.68 10.10
N SER A 257 -7.55 5.68 10.64
CA SER A 257 -7.46 7.07 10.18
C SER A 257 -6.34 7.80 10.91
N ALA A 258 -5.76 8.80 10.26
CA ALA A 258 -4.69 9.58 10.88
C ALA A 258 -5.27 10.46 12.00
N ALA A 259 -4.75 10.33 13.22
CA ALA A 259 -5.13 11.17 14.35
C ALA A 259 -4.81 12.66 14.13
N ASP A 260 -3.80 12.96 13.31
CA ASP A 260 -3.38 14.32 12.97
C ASP A 260 -4.19 14.95 11.82
N ASP A 261 -5.06 14.17 11.16
CA ASP A 261 -6.00 14.67 10.16
C ASP A 261 -7.24 15.28 10.82
N LEU A 262 -7.04 16.29 11.65
CA LEU A 262 -8.09 16.86 12.49
C LEU A 262 -9.13 17.63 11.67
N ALA A 263 -10.40 17.29 11.83
CA ALA A 263 -11.51 18.06 11.25
C ALA A 263 -11.61 19.43 11.92
N GLN A 264 -11.15 20.46 11.20
CA GLN A 264 -11.22 21.86 11.62
C GLN A 264 -12.41 22.55 10.94
N HIS A 265 -13.26 23.21 11.72
CA HIS A 265 -14.32 24.06 11.21
C HIS A 265 -13.82 25.49 11.10
N PHE A 266 -13.58 25.94 9.86
CA PHE A 266 -13.35 27.35 9.56
C PHE A 266 -14.68 28.09 9.59
N PRO A 267 -14.85 29.07 10.48
CA PRO A 267 -16.08 29.84 10.55
C PRO A 267 -16.27 30.69 9.29
N VAL A 268 -17.54 30.89 8.91
CA VAL A 268 -17.91 31.71 7.74
C VAL A 268 -17.55 33.18 7.98
N SER A 269 -17.58 33.62 9.24
CA SER A 269 -17.08 34.93 9.64
C SER A 269 -15.59 34.85 9.95
N GLY A 270 -14.77 35.68 9.30
CA GLY A 270 -13.31 35.68 9.47
C GLY A 270 -12.80 36.05 10.87
N ASP A 271 -13.69 36.50 11.75
CA ASP A 271 -13.36 36.93 13.13
C ASP A 271 -13.45 35.80 14.16
N ASP A 272 -14.12 34.69 13.85
CA ASP A 272 -14.22 33.56 14.76
C ASP A 272 -12.96 32.68 14.68
N PRO A 273 -12.45 32.15 15.80
CA PRO A 273 -11.33 31.23 15.77
C PRO A 273 -11.75 29.87 15.17
N VAL A 274 -10.81 29.19 14.53
CA VAL A 274 -10.99 27.81 14.05
C VAL A 274 -11.40 26.91 15.21
N ARG A 275 -12.50 26.19 15.06
CA ARG A 275 -13.01 25.26 16.08
C ARG A 275 -12.72 23.83 15.68
N GLN A 276 -12.16 23.06 16.61
CA GLN A 276 -11.98 21.63 16.45
C GLN A 276 -13.31 20.89 16.63
N ARG A 277 -13.64 19.95 15.75
CA ARG A 277 -14.82 19.09 15.91
C ARG A 277 -14.48 17.88 16.79
N TRP A 278 -15.42 17.51 17.64
CA TRP A 278 -15.35 16.33 18.48
C TRP A 278 -16.38 15.33 18.00
N GLN A 279 -16.00 14.06 17.93
CA GLN A 279 -16.91 12.99 17.55
C GLN A 279 -17.81 12.68 18.75
N ASN A 280 -19.12 12.85 18.56
CA ASN A 280 -20.11 12.46 19.55
C ASN A 280 -20.54 11.02 19.23
N TRP A 281 -20.06 10.06 20.03
CA TRP A 281 -20.54 8.69 19.90
C TRP A 281 -21.93 8.61 20.55
N THR A 282 -22.93 8.16 19.80
CA THR A 282 -24.26 7.86 20.34
C THR A 282 -24.40 6.35 20.41
N PRO A 283 -24.07 5.70 21.54
CA PRO A 283 -24.49 4.32 21.75
C PRO A 283 -26.01 4.26 21.64
N GLY A 284 -26.54 3.14 21.15
CA GLY A 284 -27.99 2.90 21.03
C GLY A 284 -28.81 3.05 22.31
N THR A 285 -28.19 3.39 23.45
CA THR A 285 -28.79 3.65 24.76
C THR A 285 -28.90 5.14 25.15
N GLY A 286 -28.45 6.09 24.33
CA GLY A 286 -28.75 7.52 24.50
C GLY A 286 -27.81 8.33 25.40
N ASP A 287 -26.73 7.74 25.92
CA ASP A 287 -25.69 8.48 26.66
C ASP A 287 -24.55 8.92 25.74
N TYR A 288 -24.36 10.23 25.58
CA TYR A 288 -23.29 10.81 24.77
C TYR A 288 -21.98 10.82 25.55
N PHE A 289 -21.01 10.00 25.15
CA PHE A 289 -19.62 10.23 25.51
C PHE A 289 -18.94 10.98 24.37
N ALA A 290 -18.44 12.18 24.65
CA ALA A 290 -17.50 12.84 23.75
C ALA A 290 -16.13 12.18 24.00
N SER A 291 -15.63 11.35 23.08
CA SER A 291 -14.39 10.62 23.36
C SER A 291 -13.43 10.44 22.20
N SER A 292 -13.46 11.30 21.19
CA SER A 292 -12.29 11.47 20.30
C SER A 292 -12.40 12.77 19.49
N ARG A 293 -11.23 13.29 19.10
CA ARG A 293 -11.15 14.38 18.12
C ARG A 293 -11.62 13.82 16.79
N GLN A 294 -12.55 14.50 16.12
CA GLN A 294 -13.03 14.03 14.82
C GLN A 294 -11.91 14.19 13.80
N SER A 295 -11.56 13.09 13.10
CA SER A 295 -10.70 13.16 11.93
C SER A 295 -11.52 13.61 10.70
N GLN A 296 -10.88 14.30 9.75
CA GLN A 296 -11.46 14.64 8.45
C GLN A 296 -11.65 13.36 7.61
N GLY A 297 -10.81 12.34 7.85
CA GLY A 297 -10.87 11.05 7.19
C GLY A 297 -10.24 11.08 5.80
N ASP A 298 -9.47 12.11 5.49
CA ASP A 298 -8.72 12.21 4.25
C ASP A 298 -7.48 11.32 4.29
N TYR A 299 -6.97 10.95 5.46
CA TYR A 299 -5.83 10.05 5.58
C TYR A 299 -6.19 8.74 6.29
N SER A 300 -5.76 7.63 5.70
CA SER A 300 -5.77 6.31 6.31
C SER A 300 -4.43 5.61 6.10
N TRP A 301 -4.19 4.51 6.80
CA TRP A 301 -2.92 3.80 6.68
C TRP A 301 -3.08 2.29 6.81
N ILE A 302 -2.08 1.56 6.31
CA ILE A 302 -1.90 0.12 6.52
C ILE A 302 -0.48 -0.13 6.99
N ILE A 303 -0.22 -1.33 7.52
CA ILE A 303 1.11 -1.79 7.88
C ILE A 303 1.44 -3.02 7.05
N SER A 304 2.60 -3.05 6.39
CA SER A 304 3.15 -4.27 5.83
C SER A 304 4.34 -4.76 6.67
N VAL A 305 4.36 -6.05 6.99
CA VAL A 305 5.45 -6.73 7.69
C VAL A 305 6.08 -7.75 6.74
N ALA A 306 7.36 -7.57 6.45
CA ALA A 306 8.12 -8.40 5.53
C ALA A 306 9.40 -8.96 6.20
N PRO A 307 9.52 -10.28 6.38
CA PRO A 307 10.75 -10.91 6.81
C PRO A 307 11.86 -10.72 5.78
N SER A 308 13.06 -10.37 6.25
CA SER A 308 14.21 -10.22 5.37
C SER A 308 14.89 -11.55 5.04
N SER A 309 14.56 -12.64 5.73
CA SER A 309 15.15 -13.97 5.53
C SER A 309 14.14 -15.09 5.82
N SER A 310 14.42 -16.30 5.33
CA SER A 310 13.59 -17.48 5.61
C SER A 310 13.55 -17.81 7.11
N THR A 311 14.65 -17.59 7.85
CA THR A 311 14.68 -17.80 9.31
C THR A 311 13.81 -16.79 10.04
N ALA A 312 13.78 -15.53 9.60
CA ALA A 312 12.92 -14.51 10.18
C ALA A 312 11.45 -14.83 9.91
N ARG A 313 11.12 -15.31 8.71
CA ARG A 313 9.77 -15.80 8.39
C ARG A 313 9.38 -16.97 9.28
N ASP A 314 10.21 -17.99 9.39
CA ASP A 314 9.89 -19.18 10.20
C ASP A 314 9.73 -18.82 11.69
N ALA A 315 10.47 -17.81 12.14
CA ALA A 315 10.38 -17.26 13.48
C ALA A 315 9.12 -16.44 13.71
N LEU A 316 8.54 -15.75 12.72
CA LEU A 316 7.28 -15.01 12.92
C LEU A 316 6.15 -15.88 13.49
N VAL A 317 6.11 -17.17 13.15
CA VAL A 317 5.10 -18.12 13.63
C VAL A 317 5.43 -18.70 15.00
N THR A 318 6.71 -18.76 15.38
CA THR A 318 7.17 -19.54 16.54
C THR A 318 7.80 -18.70 17.65
N ARG A 319 8.59 -17.69 17.28
CA ARG A 319 9.33 -16.76 18.14
C ARG A 319 9.51 -15.42 17.39
N PRO A 320 8.45 -14.59 17.27
CA PRO A 320 8.47 -13.39 16.42
C PRO A 320 9.49 -12.33 16.88
N ASP A 321 9.95 -12.41 18.12
CA ASP A 321 10.98 -11.58 18.74
C ASP A 321 12.42 -11.96 18.35
N ALA A 322 12.63 -13.18 17.83
CA ALA A 322 13.96 -13.73 17.61
C ALA A 322 14.74 -13.05 16.49
N TYR A 323 14.05 -12.51 15.48
CA TYR A 323 14.66 -11.90 14.29
C TYR A 323 14.02 -10.56 13.94
N PRO A 324 14.82 -9.60 13.43
CA PRO A 324 14.25 -8.38 12.90
C PRO A 324 13.49 -8.66 11.60
N VAL A 325 12.40 -7.93 11.41
CA VAL A 325 11.60 -7.87 10.19
C VAL A 325 11.49 -6.42 9.73
N GLU A 326 11.13 -6.24 8.47
CA GLU A 326 10.90 -4.92 7.90
C GLU A 326 9.42 -4.56 8.03
N VAL A 327 9.14 -3.52 8.82
CA VAL A 327 7.80 -2.99 9.04
C VAL A 327 7.69 -1.69 8.25
N SER A 328 6.72 -1.60 7.35
CA SER A 328 6.43 -0.37 6.60
C SER A 328 5.00 0.09 6.87
N VAL A 329 4.83 1.34 7.26
CA VAL A 329 3.53 1.99 7.35
C VAL A 329 3.30 2.79 6.08
N VAL A 330 2.20 2.51 5.40
CA VAL A 330 1.83 3.15 4.14
C VAL A 330 0.61 4.01 4.38
N VAL A 331 0.75 5.30 4.08
CA VAL A 331 -0.29 6.30 4.27
C VAL A 331 -0.95 6.60 2.92
N PHE A 332 -2.27 6.61 2.95
CA PHE A 332 -3.12 6.89 1.82
C PHE A 332 -3.84 8.22 2.03
N HIS A 333 -3.86 9.06 1.00
CA HIS A 333 -4.72 10.23 0.93
C HIS A 333 -5.95 9.91 0.07
N LYS A 334 -7.14 10.07 0.66
CA LYS A 334 -8.46 9.77 0.09
C LYS A 334 -8.55 8.33 -0.41
N ARG A 335 -8.08 7.39 0.41
CA ARG A 335 -8.19 5.96 0.14
C ARG A 335 -9.65 5.59 -0.08
N THR A 336 -9.96 4.99 -1.21
CA THR A 336 -11.27 4.41 -1.48
C THR A 336 -11.28 2.97 -0.97
N ALA A 337 -11.87 2.76 0.21
CA ALA A 337 -12.21 1.41 0.67
C ALA A 337 -13.37 0.91 -0.19
N ALA A 338 -13.05 0.09 -1.19
CA ALA A 338 -14.06 -0.47 -2.06
C ALA A 338 -14.92 -1.49 -1.30
N ARG A 339 -16.19 -1.58 -1.69
CA ARG A 339 -17.22 -2.38 -1.01
C ARG A 339 -17.53 -3.64 -1.81
N GLY A 340 -17.35 -4.78 -1.17
CA GLY A 340 -17.47 -6.10 -1.79
C GLY A 340 -16.22 -6.55 -2.53
N LEU A 341 -16.12 -7.86 -2.75
CA LEU A 341 -14.93 -8.56 -3.25
C LEU A 341 -14.40 -8.02 -4.58
N GLN A 342 -15.29 -7.87 -5.58
CA GLN A 342 -14.93 -7.40 -6.92
C GLN A 342 -14.38 -5.98 -6.87
N ALA A 343 -15.08 -5.08 -6.17
CA ALA A 343 -14.65 -3.70 -6.05
C ALA A 343 -13.31 -3.59 -5.28
N THR A 344 -13.10 -4.43 -4.24
CA THR A 344 -11.79 -4.50 -3.55
C THR A 344 -10.69 -4.94 -4.51
N ALA A 345 -10.90 -5.96 -5.34
CA ALA A 345 -9.92 -6.39 -6.33
C ALA A 345 -9.63 -5.32 -7.40
N GLU A 346 -10.63 -4.52 -7.76
CA GLU A 346 -10.48 -3.38 -8.68
C GLU A 346 -9.79 -2.17 -8.06
N ALA A 347 -9.95 -1.96 -6.75
CA ALA A 347 -9.27 -0.90 -6.01
C ALA A 347 -7.83 -1.27 -5.65
N GLU A 348 -7.58 -2.56 -5.37
CA GLU A 348 -6.27 -3.10 -5.02
C GLU A 348 -5.68 -3.83 -6.21
N ARG A 349 -5.12 -3.07 -7.14
CA ARG A 349 -4.80 -3.59 -8.46
C ARG A 349 -3.48 -4.31 -8.45
N LEU A 350 -3.44 -5.50 -9.02
CA LEU A 350 -2.24 -6.31 -9.09
C LEU A 350 -1.82 -6.54 -10.54
N VAL A 351 -0.60 -6.16 -10.86
CA VAL A 351 -0.01 -6.30 -12.20
C VAL A 351 1.24 -7.18 -12.17
N THR A 352 1.59 -7.76 -13.31
CA THR A 352 2.90 -8.39 -13.47
C THR A 352 3.94 -7.32 -13.74
N ALA A 353 5.17 -7.57 -13.33
CA ALA A 353 6.26 -6.63 -13.51
C ALA A 353 7.54 -7.35 -13.91
N ARG A 354 8.34 -6.62 -14.68
CA ARG A 354 9.66 -7.06 -15.13
C ARG A 354 10.66 -5.95 -14.87
N VAL A 355 11.88 -6.31 -14.46
CA VAL A 355 12.97 -5.33 -14.31
C VAL A 355 13.44 -4.90 -15.69
N ALA A 356 13.10 -3.66 -16.06
CA ALA A 356 13.53 -3.05 -17.31
C ALA A 356 14.96 -2.55 -17.19
N THR A 357 15.32 -1.88 -16.10
CA THR A 357 16.71 -1.51 -15.75
C THR A 357 16.91 -1.64 -14.24
N ALA A 358 18.08 -2.15 -13.83
CA ALA A 358 18.49 -2.10 -12.43
C ALA A 358 19.31 -0.84 -12.21
N GLY A 359 18.98 -0.05 -11.20
CA GLY A 359 19.70 1.17 -10.86
C GLY A 359 19.72 1.39 -9.35
N PRO A 360 20.71 2.14 -8.83
CA PRO A 360 20.71 2.53 -7.44
C PRO A 360 19.41 3.28 -7.15
N SER A 361 18.75 2.94 -6.04
CA SER A 361 17.45 3.50 -5.66
C SER A 361 16.23 2.99 -6.46
N GLY A 362 16.28 1.86 -7.16
CA GLY A 362 15.05 1.21 -7.66
C GLY A 362 14.80 1.22 -9.17
N GLY A 363 15.71 1.70 -10.03
CA GLY A 363 15.66 1.43 -11.48
C GLY A 363 14.30 1.64 -12.20
N GLU A 364 14.02 0.80 -13.20
CA GLU A 364 12.78 0.84 -13.98
C GLU A 364 12.13 -0.54 -14.06
N LEU A 365 10.80 -0.57 -14.01
CA LEU A 365 10.00 -1.77 -14.21
C LEU A 365 9.07 -1.61 -15.42
N LEU A 366 9.01 -2.62 -16.29
CA LEU A 366 7.90 -2.74 -17.23
C LEU A 366 6.74 -3.42 -16.49
N LEU A 367 5.66 -2.69 -16.26
CA LEU A 367 4.44 -3.23 -15.71
C LEU A 367 3.56 -3.75 -16.84
N THR A 368 2.95 -4.90 -16.64
CA THR A 368 2.07 -5.54 -17.61
C THR A 368 0.79 -5.97 -16.93
N ARG A 369 -0.33 -5.63 -17.55
CA ARG A 369 -1.65 -6.04 -17.12
C ARG A 369 -1.72 -7.57 -17.01
N ARG A 370 -2.33 -8.06 -15.93
CA ARG A 370 -2.63 -9.49 -15.81
C ARG A 370 -3.70 -9.88 -16.83
N PRO A 371 -3.58 -11.04 -17.50
CA PRO A 371 -4.68 -11.57 -18.28
C PRO A 371 -5.88 -11.74 -17.33
N SER A 372 -7.01 -11.16 -17.69
CA SER A 372 -8.23 -11.36 -16.92
C SER A 372 -8.80 -12.75 -17.22
N VAL A 373 -9.32 -13.42 -16.19
CA VAL A 373 -10.02 -14.71 -16.35
C VAL A 373 -11.50 -14.49 -16.69
N ALA A 374 -11.90 -13.25 -16.98
CA ALA A 374 -13.28 -12.92 -17.30
C ALA A 374 -13.75 -13.74 -18.52
N GLU A 375 -14.84 -14.48 -18.34
CA GLU A 375 -15.49 -15.25 -19.40
C GLU A 375 -15.83 -14.31 -20.57
N GLY A 376 -15.14 -14.48 -21.70
CA GLY A 376 -15.39 -13.71 -22.92
C GLY A 376 -14.18 -12.95 -23.48
N GLY A 377 -13.03 -12.97 -22.80
CA GLY A 377 -11.78 -12.41 -23.34
C GLY A 377 -11.80 -10.89 -23.55
N VAL A 378 -12.77 -10.20 -22.95
CA VAL A 378 -12.80 -8.74 -22.89
C VAL A 378 -12.03 -8.33 -21.64
N ASP A 379 -10.97 -7.54 -21.85
CA ASP A 379 -10.20 -6.96 -20.76
C ASP A 379 -11.11 -6.07 -19.89
N PRO A 380 -11.17 -6.27 -18.55
CA PRO A 380 -12.07 -5.54 -17.70
C PRO A 380 -11.76 -4.03 -17.69
N GLU A 381 -12.72 -3.19 -18.05
CA GLU A 381 -12.59 -1.75 -17.78
C GLU A 381 -12.83 -1.51 -16.28
N PRO A 382 -12.04 -0.65 -15.62
CA PRO A 382 -10.98 0.21 -16.18
C PRO A 382 -9.58 -0.44 -16.22
N SER A 383 -8.66 0.19 -16.97
CA SER A 383 -7.23 -0.17 -16.97
C SER A 383 -6.66 -0.26 -15.55
N PRO A 384 -5.83 -1.28 -15.23
CA PRO A 384 -5.21 -1.38 -13.91
C PRO A 384 -4.25 -0.22 -13.62
N PHE A 385 -3.82 0.50 -14.65
CA PHE A 385 -2.92 1.64 -14.56
C PHE A 385 -3.65 2.98 -14.48
N GLU A 386 -5.00 2.98 -14.51
CA GLU A 386 -5.79 4.17 -14.24
C GLU A 386 -5.39 4.76 -12.88
N ASP A 387 -5.34 6.08 -12.72
CA ASP A 387 -4.91 6.75 -11.48
C ASP A 387 -3.49 6.49 -10.97
N LEU A 388 -2.67 5.65 -11.61
CA LEU A 388 -1.25 5.57 -11.29
C LEU A 388 -0.57 6.89 -11.69
N ARG A 389 0.07 7.55 -10.72
CA ARG A 389 0.68 8.87 -10.92
C ARG A 389 2.13 8.90 -10.43
N ALA A 390 2.93 9.75 -11.05
CA ALA A 390 4.23 10.12 -10.48
C ALA A 390 4.05 10.67 -9.07
N GLY A 391 4.91 10.24 -8.15
CA GLY A 391 4.88 10.58 -6.74
C GLY A 391 4.16 9.56 -5.85
N GLN A 392 3.31 8.68 -6.42
CA GLN A 392 2.59 7.62 -5.70
C GLN A 392 3.51 6.46 -5.31
N TYR A 393 3.18 5.76 -4.23
CA TYR A 393 3.88 4.53 -3.82
C TYR A 393 3.19 3.27 -4.37
N VAL A 394 4.01 2.30 -4.78
CA VAL A 394 3.58 0.96 -5.20
C VAL A 394 4.34 -0.09 -4.40
N MET A 395 3.73 -1.27 -4.19
CA MET A 395 4.37 -2.39 -3.52
C MET A 395 4.92 -3.36 -4.57
N VAL A 396 6.24 -3.51 -4.64
CA VAL A 396 6.93 -4.48 -5.49
C VAL A 396 7.18 -5.76 -4.70
N VAL A 397 6.74 -6.89 -5.24
CA VAL A 397 6.80 -8.20 -4.60
C VAL A 397 7.38 -9.23 -5.57
N GLY A 398 8.25 -10.10 -5.08
CA GLY A 398 8.72 -11.25 -5.83
C GLY A 398 9.59 -12.19 -5.00
N PRO A 399 9.95 -13.37 -5.55
CA PRO A 399 10.88 -14.27 -4.90
C PRO A 399 12.23 -13.59 -4.85
N HIS A 400 12.88 -13.61 -3.70
CA HIS A 400 14.26 -13.16 -3.58
C HIS A 400 15.16 -14.02 -4.48
N PRO A 401 16.23 -13.48 -5.10
CA PRO A 401 17.16 -14.27 -5.92
C PRO A 401 17.80 -15.48 -5.24
N LEU A 402 17.89 -15.43 -3.91
CA LEU A 402 18.37 -16.54 -3.08
C LEU A 402 17.26 -17.52 -2.65
N SER A 403 16.01 -17.28 -3.07
CA SER A 403 14.87 -18.13 -2.76
C SER A 403 15.01 -19.49 -3.44
N THR A 404 14.73 -20.55 -2.68
CA THR A 404 14.72 -21.94 -3.14
C THR A 404 13.50 -22.67 -2.58
N ASN A 405 13.16 -23.85 -3.13
CA ASN A 405 12.05 -24.66 -2.62
C ASN A 405 12.18 -25.02 -1.13
N THR A 406 13.41 -25.20 -0.63
CA THR A 406 13.68 -25.55 0.76
C THR A 406 13.91 -24.33 1.66
N ARG A 407 14.25 -23.18 1.06
CA ARG A 407 14.43 -21.90 1.76
C ARG A 407 13.71 -20.81 0.97
N PRO A 408 12.37 -20.76 1.06
CA PRO A 408 11.60 -19.73 0.38
C PRO A 408 11.94 -18.40 1.03
N GLN A 409 12.20 -17.38 0.21
CA GLN A 409 12.45 -16.02 0.66
C GLN A 409 11.71 -15.07 -0.26
N LEU A 410 10.81 -14.27 0.30
CA LEU A 410 10.09 -13.24 -0.42
C LEU A 410 10.78 -11.89 -0.23
N ALA A 411 10.80 -11.05 -1.25
CA ALA A 411 11.16 -9.64 -1.14
C ALA A 411 9.92 -8.79 -1.38
N VAL A 412 9.62 -7.91 -0.44
CA VAL A 412 8.53 -6.94 -0.49
C VAL A 412 9.13 -5.55 -0.28
N ARG A 413 8.89 -4.64 -1.23
CA ARG A 413 9.48 -3.29 -1.20
C ARG A 413 8.42 -2.27 -1.60
N TRP A 414 8.37 -1.16 -0.86
CA TRP A 414 7.58 -0.01 -1.25
C TRP A 414 8.45 0.98 -2.01
N CYS A 415 8.03 1.33 -3.22
CA CYS A 415 8.78 2.19 -4.11
C CYS A 415 7.90 3.32 -4.61
N ARG A 416 8.46 4.52 -4.67
CA ARG A 416 7.80 5.72 -5.18
C ARG A 416 7.97 5.79 -6.69
N VAL A 417 6.87 5.96 -7.41
CA VAL A 417 6.89 6.18 -8.86
C VAL A 417 7.49 7.57 -9.15
N LEU A 418 8.51 7.64 -10.00
CA LEU A 418 9.13 8.88 -10.44
C LEU A 418 8.59 9.34 -11.78
N ASN A 419 8.48 8.40 -12.72
CA ASN A 419 8.04 8.65 -14.08
C ASN A 419 7.22 7.46 -14.60
N ILE A 420 6.32 7.74 -15.53
CA ILE A 420 5.49 6.75 -16.21
C ILE A 420 5.56 7.04 -17.71
N GLU A 421 5.99 6.05 -18.48
CA GLU A 421 5.92 6.05 -19.93
C GLU A 421 4.85 5.05 -20.36
N ASP A 422 3.79 5.54 -20.99
CA ASP A 422 2.63 4.75 -21.42
C ASP A 422 2.49 4.67 -22.95
N THR A 423 3.43 5.25 -23.69
CA THR A 423 3.46 5.27 -25.16
C THR A 423 4.87 5.06 -25.70
N GLY A 424 4.97 4.46 -26.89
CA GLY A 424 6.23 4.25 -27.58
C GLY A 424 6.72 2.81 -27.54
N GLN A 425 7.98 2.62 -27.95
CA GLN A 425 8.64 1.31 -28.05
C GLN A 425 10.05 1.40 -27.44
N PRO A 426 10.17 1.39 -26.10
CA PRO A 426 11.47 1.49 -25.44
C PRO A 426 12.34 0.29 -25.85
N THR A 427 13.64 0.54 -26.04
CA THR A 427 14.59 -0.54 -26.32
C THR A 427 15.02 -1.15 -24.99
N LEU A 428 14.46 -2.32 -24.66
CA LEU A 428 14.80 -3.07 -23.45
C LEU A 428 15.61 -4.34 -23.81
N PRO A 429 16.43 -4.89 -22.90
CA PRO A 429 17.15 -6.12 -23.19
C PRO A 429 16.19 -7.28 -23.39
N GLY A 430 16.16 -7.77 -24.63
CA GLY A 430 15.32 -8.87 -25.12
C GLY A 430 14.07 -8.44 -25.89
N GLY A 431 13.93 -7.16 -26.26
CA GLY A 431 12.88 -6.71 -27.19
C GLY A 431 12.45 -5.25 -27.06
N GLN A 432 11.57 -4.83 -27.97
CA GLN A 432 10.94 -3.51 -27.97
C GLN A 432 9.44 -3.68 -27.69
N PRO A 433 9.01 -3.79 -26.41
CA PRO A 433 7.59 -3.89 -26.10
C PRO A 433 6.88 -2.62 -26.59
N THR A 434 5.67 -2.77 -27.09
CA THR A 434 4.82 -1.61 -27.42
C THR A 434 4.10 -1.19 -26.15
N LEU A 435 4.38 0.02 -25.69
CA LEU A 435 3.72 0.60 -24.53
C LEU A 435 2.32 1.03 -24.93
N ASP A 436 1.38 0.70 -24.05
CA ASP A 436 -0.05 0.96 -24.19
C ASP A 436 -0.59 1.12 -22.77
N ARG A 437 -1.19 2.28 -22.48
CA ARG A 437 -1.73 2.62 -21.15
C ARG A 437 -2.68 1.59 -20.58
N ASP A 438 -3.32 0.78 -21.42
CA ASP A 438 -4.29 -0.23 -20.97
C ASP A 438 -3.68 -1.62 -20.80
N LYS A 439 -2.45 -1.83 -21.27
CA LYS A 439 -1.79 -3.14 -21.31
C LYS A 439 -0.42 -3.16 -20.67
N GLN A 440 0.46 -2.24 -21.03
CA GLN A 440 1.86 -2.22 -20.60
C GLN A 440 2.40 -0.79 -20.49
N ILE A 441 2.99 -0.47 -19.35
CA ILE A 441 3.63 0.81 -19.09
C ILE A 441 5.03 0.59 -18.52
N LEU A 442 5.94 1.52 -18.79
CA LEU A 442 7.27 1.53 -18.19
C LEU A 442 7.28 2.56 -17.05
N VAL A 443 7.70 2.14 -15.86
CA VAL A 443 7.75 3.01 -14.67
C VAL A 443 9.15 3.11 -14.12
N ALA A 444 9.62 4.34 -13.87
CA ALA A 444 10.84 4.58 -13.12
C ALA A 444 10.51 4.67 -11.63
N LEU A 445 11.22 3.91 -10.79
CA LEU A 445 10.93 3.80 -9.37
C LEU A 445 12.07 4.36 -8.51
N ARG A 446 11.70 4.90 -7.35
CA ARG A 446 12.59 5.34 -6.27
C ARG A 446 12.27 4.59 -4.98
N GLY A 447 13.23 3.88 -4.42
CA GLY A 447 13.03 3.17 -3.16
C GLY A 447 14.31 2.53 -2.63
N PRO A 448 14.19 1.64 -1.64
CA PRO A 448 15.30 0.81 -1.20
C PRO A 448 15.83 -0.02 -2.37
N ASP A 449 17.12 -0.34 -2.33
CA ASP A 449 17.69 -1.27 -3.29
C ASP A 449 16.98 -2.63 -3.18
N TRP A 450 16.62 -3.16 -4.34
CA TRP A 450 16.03 -4.50 -4.43
C TRP A 450 17.04 -5.48 -5.03
N PRO A 451 16.88 -6.78 -4.76
CA PRO A 451 17.91 -7.75 -5.11
C PRO A 451 17.89 -8.18 -6.58
N TRP A 452 16.85 -7.82 -7.35
CA TRP A 452 16.68 -8.27 -8.72
C TRP A 452 17.56 -7.50 -9.70
N GLN A 453 18.27 -8.26 -10.55
CA GLN A 453 19.07 -7.73 -11.64
C GLN A 453 18.28 -7.82 -12.96
N GLN A 454 18.57 -6.94 -13.90
CA GLN A 454 17.97 -6.96 -15.24
C GLN A 454 18.16 -8.33 -15.90
N ALA A 455 17.10 -8.89 -16.49
CA ALA A 455 17.18 -10.12 -17.28
C ALA A 455 17.72 -9.81 -18.68
N ASN A 456 18.55 -10.70 -19.22
CA ASN A 456 19.05 -10.55 -20.59
C ASN A 456 18.05 -11.00 -21.67
N ASN A 457 17.02 -11.79 -21.31
CA ASN A 457 16.00 -12.31 -22.22
C ASN A 457 14.59 -11.93 -21.73
N LEU A 458 13.71 -11.40 -22.61
CA LEU A 458 12.33 -10.99 -22.28
C LEU A 458 11.25 -12.05 -22.55
N GLU A 459 11.60 -13.16 -23.19
CA GLU A 459 10.60 -14.16 -23.57
C GLU A 459 10.09 -14.89 -22.31
N LEU A 460 8.82 -14.62 -21.96
CA LEU A 460 8.07 -15.33 -20.91
C LEU A 460 7.77 -16.80 -21.30
N GLY A 461 7.98 -17.18 -22.56
CA GLY A 461 7.72 -18.52 -23.08
C GLY A 461 8.97 -19.36 -23.15
N GLY A 462 9.25 -20.15 -22.12
CA GLY A 462 10.25 -21.21 -22.24
C GLY A 462 9.69 -22.37 -23.05
N ASN A 463 10.13 -22.53 -24.30
CA ASN A 463 10.02 -23.84 -24.95
C ASN A 463 10.71 -24.89 -24.07
N PRO A 464 10.15 -26.11 -23.92
CA PRO A 464 10.75 -27.17 -23.14
C PRO A 464 12.11 -27.56 -23.74
N GLY A 465 13.21 -27.13 -23.10
CA GLY A 465 14.59 -27.42 -23.53
C GLY A 465 15.60 -26.27 -23.37
N GLU A 466 15.20 -25.08 -22.94
CA GLU A 466 16.07 -23.89 -22.90
C GLU A 466 16.79 -23.58 -21.56
N PRO A 467 17.92 -22.82 -21.59
CA PRO A 467 18.93 -22.65 -20.52
C PRO A 467 18.42 -22.11 -19.15
N PRO A 468 19.26 -22.18 -18.07
CA PRO A 468 18.81 -22.30 -16.69
C PRO A 468 18.13 -21.06 -16.07
N LEU A 469 17.24 -21.36 -15.11
CA LEU A 469 16.24 -20.56 -14.40
C LEU A 469 16.66 -19.22 -13.76
N GLY A 470 17.96 -18.91 -13.68
CA GLY A 470 18.48 -17.76 -12.89
C GLY A 470 18.13 -16.37 -13.46
N THR A 471 17.98 -16.24 -14.78
CA THR A 471 17.64 -14.97 -15.45
C THR A 471 16.13 -14.73 -15.58
N ARG A 472 15.28 -15.64 -15.10
CA ARG A 472 13.80 -15.54 -15.20
C ARG A 472 13.15 -14.81 -14.03
N LEU A 473 13.83 -14.64 -12.89
CA LEU A 473 13.24 -14.02 -11.70
C LEU A 473 12.83 -12.57 -11.89
N SER A 474 13.70 -11.79 -12.51
CA SER A 474 13.44 -10.38 -12.75
C SER A 474 12.32 -10.14 -13.76
N ASN A 475 11.87 -11.19 -14.47
CA ASN A 475 10.75 -11.11 -15.39
C ASN A 475 9.41 -11.57 -14.79
N ASP A 476 9.40 -12.03 -13.54
CA ASP A 476 8.22 -12.60 -12.90
C ASP A 476 7.98 -11.98 -11.52
N LEU A 477 7.97 -10.63 -11.48
CA LEU A 477 7.63 -9.84 -10.30
C LEU A 477 6.15 -9.46 -10.33
N ARG A 478 5.65 -8.98 -9.19
CA ARG A 478 4.28 -8.49 -9.04
C ARG A 478 4.32 -7.11 -8.41
N VAL A 479 3.45 -6.23 -8.88
CA VAL A 479 3.33 -4.88 -8.34
C VAL A 479 1.89 -4.63 -7.93
N ALA A 480 1.69 -4.29 -6.66
CA ALA A 480 0.42 -3.81 -6.17
C ALA A 480 0.36 -2.29 -6.36
N ILE A 481 -0.65 -1.85 -7.11
CA ILE A 481 -1.00 -0.46 -7.32
C ILE A 481 -2.18 -0.14 -6.42
N LEU A 482 -1.97 0.77 -5.48
CA LEU A 482 -2.97 1.15 -4.51
C LEU A 482 -3.18 2.67 -4.61
N PRO A 483 -4.32 3.10 -5.18
CA PRO A 483 -4.63 4.51 -5.36
C PRO A 483 -4.51 5.29 -4.04
N GLY A 484 -3.93 6.48 -4.13
CA GLY A 484 -3.80 7.39 -3.00
C GLY A 484 -2.62 7.10 -2.05
N ALA A 485 -1.78 6.08 -2.27
CA ALA A 485 -0.58 5.86 -1.46
C ALA A 485 0.44 7.01 -1.63
N VAL A 486 0.56 7.90 -0.64
CA VAL A 486 1.31 9.16 -0.72
C VAL A 486 2.61 9.16 0.07
N ALA A 487 2.73 8.33 1.09
CA ALA A 487 3.93 8.25 1.93
C ALA A 487 4.13 6.84 2.48
N VAL A 488 5.39 6.48 2.69
CA VAL A 488 5.78 5.23 3.35
C VAL A 488 6.90 5.50 4.35
N HIS A 489 6.74 4.98 5.56
CA HIS A 489 7.79 4.96 6.57
C HIS A 489 8.15 3.51 6.89
N THR A 490 9.43 3.16 6.71
CA THR A 490 9.93 1.80 6.90
C THR A 490 10.95 1.75 8.03
N LYS A 491 10.81 0.74 8.90
CA LYS A 491 11.72 0.48 10.02
C LYS A 491 12.00 -1.02 10.10
N THR A 492 13.27 -1.36 10.26
CA THR A 492 13.67 -2.73 10.63
C THR A 492 13.62 -2.87 12.14
N MET A 493 12.79 -3.78 12.64
CA MET A 493 12.58 -3.99 14.07
C MET A 493 12.20 -5.43 14.39
N ARG A 494 12.36 -5.83 15.65
CA ARG A 494 11.82 -7.11 16.16
C ARG A 494 10.37 -6.88 16.55
N LEU A 495 9.54 -7.91 16.39
CA LEU A 495 8.16 -7.88 16.87
C LEU A 495 8.14 -8.46 18.27
N GLU A 496 7.64 -7.71 19.23
CA GLU A 496 7.48 -8.19 20.60
C GLU A 496 6.13 -8.92 20.67
N SER A 497 6.13 -10.15 21.18
CA SER A 497 4.89 -10.87 21.53
C SER A 497 4.66 -10.76 23.03
N GLY A 498 3.40 -10.60 23.44
CA GLY A 498 3.03 -10.58 24.85
C GLY A 498 3.64 -9.42 25.65
N SER A 499 3.86 -8.27 25.00
CA SER A 499 4.36 -7.08 25.72
C SER A 499 3.38 -6.69 26.85
N GLU A 500 3.88 -6.19 27.97
CA GLU A 500 3.06 -5.68 29.09
C GLU A 500 2.11 -4.53 28.68
N TRP A 501 2.29 -3.99 27.47
CA TRP A 501 1.44 -2.96 26.86
C TRP A 501 0.31 -3.52 26.00
N SER A 502 0.25 -4.85 25.81
CA SER A 502 -0.95 -5.47 25.24
C SER A 502 -2.12 -5.17 26.17
N ILE A 503 -3.12 -4.46 25.63
CA ILE A 503 -4.32 -4.11 26.37
C ILE A 503 -5.17 -5.37 26.43
N ASP A 504 -5.30 -5.97 27.61
CA ASP A 504 -6.17 -7.12 27.90
C ASP A 504 -7.67 -6.84 27.62
#